data_AF-H0Q010-F1
#
_entry.id   AF-H0Q010-F1
#
_cell.length_a   1.000
_cell.length_b   1.000
_cell.length_c   1.000
_cell.angle_alpha   90.00
_cell.angle_beta   90.00
_cell.angle_gamma   90.00
#
_symmetry.space_group_name_H-M   'P 1'
#
loop_
_entity.id
_entity.type
_entity.pdbx_description
1 polymer ?
#
loop_
_entity_poly.entity_id
_entity_poly.type
_entity_poly.pdbx_seq_one_letter_code
_entity_poly.pdbx_strand_id
1 'polypeptide(L)'
;MRSPSGPCGRWRAKSSSPLRIVAGDRWTVAGLIAYSQRGLIPYFSWDSKRNPWLHADEVEKDGAVFVHRLKDDTYDTALIRDLKARYPTLAHEQTVALPPLSTASLAPIRFWIAYLPPQG
;
A
#
# COMPACT_ATOMS: atom_id res chain seq x y z
N MET A 1 13.42 -20.14 -9.34
CA MET A 1 13.40 -18.71 -9.70
C MET A 1 12.14 -18.07 -9.12
N ARG A 2 12.26 -17.13 -8.17
CA ARG A 2 11.09 -16.38 -7.64
C ARG A 2 10.82 -15.19 -8.56
N SER A 3 9.58 -15.05 -9.01
CA SER A 3 9.16 -13.96 -9.89
C SER A 3 9.36 -12.59 -9.22
N PRO A 4 9.94 -11.58 -9.89
CA PRO A 4 10.20 -10.26 -9.32
C PRO A 4 8.94 -9.38 -9.20
N SER A 5 7.76 -9.93 -9.47
CA SER A 5 6.51 -9.19 -9.65
C SER A 5 5.86 -8.66 -8.36
N GLY A 6 6.38 -9.02 -7.19
CA GLY A 6 5.87 -8.53 -5.90
C GLY A 6 6.19 -7.05 -5.66
N PRO A 7 5.40 -6.34 -4.82
CA PRO A 7 5.61 -4.92 -4.49
C PRO A 7 7.02 -4.64 -3.95
N CYS A 8 7.60 -5.61 -3.25
CA CYS A 8 8.98 -5.59 -2.76
C CYS A 8 10.07 -5.60 -3.85
N GLY A 9 9.83 -6.25 -5.01
CA GLY A 9 10.77 -6.32 -6.12
C GLY A 9 10.75 -5.02 -6.94
N ARG A 10 9.55 -4.48 -7.18
CA ARG A 10 9.38 -3.17 -7.82
C ARG A 10 9.92 -2.02 -6.95
N TRP A 11 9.78 -2.12 -5.63
CA TRP A 11 10.36 -1.15 -4.69
C TRP A 11 11.90 -1.14 -4.75
N ARG A 12 12.56 -2.30 -4.63
CA ARG A 12 14.04 -2.39 -4.69
C ARG A 12 14.63 -1.95 -6.03
N ALA A 13 13.90 -2.12 -7.12
CA ALA A 13 14.33 -1.62 -8.43
C ALA A 13 14.31 -0.08 -8.53
N LYS A 14 13.66 0.60 -7.59
CA LYS A 14 13.35 2.04 -7.67
C LYS A 14 13.80 2.84 -6.45
N SER A 15 14.05 2.18 -5.33
CA SER A 15 14.57 2.76 -4.09
C SER A 15 15.71 1.87 -3.58
N SER A 16 16.80 2.52 -3.18
CA SER A 16 17.96 1.91 -2.53
C SER A 16 17.65 1.45 -1.09
N SER A 17 16.53 1.89 -0.52
CA SER A 17 16.10 1.55 0.83
C SER A 17 15.18 0.32 0.84
N PRO A 18 15.22 -0.54 1.86
CA PRO A 18 14.23 -1.61 2.01
C PRO A 18 12.84 -1.02 2.30
N LEU A 19 11.78 -1.61 1.73
CA LEU A 19 10.40 -1.21 2.04
C LEU A 19 10.09 -1.56 3.50
N ARG A 20 9.76 -0.55 4.31
CA ARG A 20 9.45 -0.72 5.73
C ARG A 20 7.98 -0.50 6.06
N ILE A 21 7.30 0.44 5.41
CA ILE A 21 5.96 0.86 5.80
C ILE A 21 4.92 0.43 4.77
N VAL A 22 3.81 -0.13 5.25
CA VAL A 22 2.63 -0.41 4.42
C VAL A 22 1.43 0.35 4.97
N ALA A 23 0.90 1.23 4.13
CA ALA A 23 -0.22 2.10 4.39
C ALA A 23 -1.50 1.54 3.79
N GLY A 24 -2.58 1.46 4.56
CA GLY A 24 -3.82 0.87 4.06
C GLY A 24 -4.96 0.84 5.07
N ASP A 25 -6.12 0.34 4.65
CA ASP A 25 -7.18 0.02 5.60
C ASP A 25 -6.75 -1.10 6.56
N ARG A 26 -7.37 -1.13 7.74
CA ARG A 26 -6.97 -2.01 8.84
C ARG A 26 -6.89 -3.48 8.43
N TRP A 27 -7.86 -3.96 7.65
CA TRP A 27 -7.94 -5.38 7.30
C TRP A 27 -6.92 -5.75 6.22
N THR A 28 -6.74 -4.88 5.22
CA THR A 28 -5.73 -5.08 4.17
C THR A 28 -4.31 -5.07 4.75
N VAL A 29 -3.99 -4.10 5.60
CA VAL A 29 -2.66 -4.00 6.23
C VAL A 29 -2.40 -5.16 7.18
N ALA A 30 -3.37 -5.52 8.02
CA ALA A 30 -3.22 -6.65 8.93
C ALA A 30 -2.96 -7.96 8.17
N GLY A 31 -3.67 -8.19 7.07
CA GLY A 31 -3.42 -9.33 6.18
C GLY A 31 -2.01 -9.31 5.59
N LEU A 32 -1.57 -8.18 5.04
CA LEU A 32 -0.23 -8.07 4.44
C LEU A 32 0.89 -8.31 5.46
N ILE A 33 0.76 -7.79 6.68
CA ILE A 33 1.78 -7.95 7.72
C ILE A 33 1.82 -9.39 8.21
N ALA A 34 0.66 -10.01 8.48
CA ALA A 34 0.60 -11.37 9.01
C ALA A 34 1.28 -12.39 8.08
N TYR A 35 1.21 -12.18 6.76
CA TYR A 35 1.82 -13.07 5.76
C TYR A 35 3.16 -12.57 5.22
N SER A 36 3.67 -11.44 5.70
CA SER A 36 4.97 -10.92 5.30
C SER A 36 6.09 -11.55 6.12
N GLN A 37 7.09 -12.13 5.44
CA GLN A 37 8.35 -12.54 6.07
C GLN A 37 9.26 -11.35 6.40
N ARG A 38 8.88 -10.14 5.98
CA ARG A 38 9.59 -8.89 6.26
C ARG A 38 8.89 -8.17 7.40
N GLY A 39 9.65 -7.59 8.33
CA GLY A 39 9.16 -6.76 9.42
C GLY A 39 8.59 -5.43 8.92
N LEU A 40 7.43 -5.49 8.29
CA LEU A 40 6.69 -4.34 7.81
C LEU A 40 6.00 -3.64 8.97
N ILE A 41 6.04 -2.32 8.98
CA ILE A 41 5.38 -1.47 9.97
C ILE A 41 4.01 -1.07 9.39
N PRO A 42 2.91 -1.33 10.13
CA PRO A 42 1.58 -0.92 9.71
C PRO A 42 1.42 0.59 9.78
N TYR A 43 0.84 1.19 8.74
CA TYR A 43 0.30 2.56 8.76
C TYR A 43 -1.20 2.54 8.42
N PHE A 44 -2.01 2.39 9.46
CA PHE A 44 -3.45 2.19 9.32
C PHE A 44 -4.17 3.48 8.90
N SER A 45 -5.15 3.33 8.01
CA SER A 45 -6.05 4.39 7.56
C SER A 45 -5.35 5.62 6.97
N TRP A 46 -4.07 5.50 6.60
CA TRP A 46 -3.26 6.59 6.05
C TRP A 46 -3.25 7.85 6.95
N ASP A 47 -3.38 7.66 8.27
CA ASP A 47 -3.54 8.73 9.25
C ASP A 47 -2.67 8.49 10.49
N SER A 48 -1.70 9.36 10.73
CA SER A 48 -0.76 9.27 11.87
C SER A 48 -1.46 9.32 13.23
N LYS A 49 -2.63 9.96 13.34
CA LYS A 49 -3.40 9.99 14.59
C LYS A 49 -3.84 8.60 15.05
N ARG A 50 -3.93 7.64 14.12
CA ARG A 50 -4.32 6.25 14.39
C ARG A 50 -3.13 5.30 14.54
N ASN A 51 -1.91 5.82 14.44
CA ASN A 51 -0.67 5.05 14.46
C ASN A 51 0.30 5.65 15.49
N PRO A 52 0.12 5.41 16.79
CA PRO A 52 0.96 6.02 17.84
C PRO A 52 2.45 5.61 17.80
N TRP A 53 2.81 4.64 16.94
CA TRP A 53 4.17 4.17 16.72
C TRP A 53 4.81 4.73 15.43
N LEU A 54 4.11 5.59 14.69
CA LEU A 54 4.63 6.24 13.48
C LEU A 54 4.18 7.70 13.42
N HIS A 55 5.14 8.61 13.31
CA HIS A 55 4.87 9.99 12.97
C HIS A 55 4.75 10.16 11.44
N ALA A 56 4.05 11.22 11.00
CA ALA A 56 3.78 11.42 9.57
C ALA A 56 5.06 11.72 8.76
N ASP A 57 6.00 12.43 9.36
CA ASP A 57 7.32 12.73 8.82
C ASP A 57 8.16 11.46 8.64
N GLU A 58 8.05 10.48 9.55
CA GLU A 58 8.71 9.18 9.38
C GLU A 58 8.17 8.41 8.16
N VAL A 59 6.87 8.51 7.88
CA VAL A 59 6.25 7.89 6.70
C VAL A 59 6.78 8.49 5.40
N GLU A 60 6.96 9.81 5.35
CA GLU A 60 7.50 10.51 4.18
C GLU A 60 9.01 10.28 4.02
N LYS A 61 9.75 10.25 5.12
CA LYS A 61 11.19 10.01 5.14
C LYS A 61 11.54 8.57 4.73
N ASP A 62 10.93 7.57 5.35
CA ASP A 62 11.23 6.16 5.07
C ASP A 62 10.51 5.65 3.81
N GLY A 63 9.49 6.39 3.36
CA GLY A 63 8.62 6.01 2.27
C GLY A 63 7.69 4.85 2.64
N ALA A 64 6.67 4.62 1.80
CA ALA A 64 5.65 3.63 2.08
C ALA A 64 5.00 3.07 0.81
N VAL A 65 4.39 1.89 0.92
CA VAL A 65 3.44 1.38 -0.08
C VAL A 65 2.03 1.61 0.41
N PHE A 66 1.24 2.30 -0.40
CA PHE A 66 -0.18 2.54 -0.16
C PHE A 66 -0.97 1.45 -0.86
N VAL A 67 -1.86 0.77 -0.13
CA VAL A 67 -2.71 -0.31 -0.63
C VAL A 67 -4.15 -0.04 -0.21
N HIS A 68 -5.04 0.09 -1.18
CA HIS A 68 -6.47 0.28 -0.95
C HIS A 68 -7.26 -0.76 -1.73
N ARG A 69 -8.18 -1.48 -1.07
CA ARG A 69 -9.10 -2.39 -1.76
C ARG A 69 -10.25 -1.60 -2.37
N LEU A 70 -10.41 -1.69 -3.68
CA LEU A 70 -11.51 -1.03 -4.40
C LEU A 70 -12.81 -1.82 -4.22
N LYS A 71 -13.86 -1.14 -3.76
CA LYS A 71 -15.20 -1.70 -3.50
C LYS A 71 -16.32 -0.82 -4.06
N ASP A 72 -16.16 0.50 -4.02
CA ASP A 72 -17.17 1.49 -4.40
C ASP A 72 -16.50 2.62 -5.18
N ASP A 73 -16.86 2.77 -6.46
CA ASP A 73 -16.15 3.68 -7.35
C ASP A 73 -16.21 5.15 -6.90
N THR A 74 -17.25 5.60 -6.18
CA THR A 74 -17.37 7.00 -5.73
C THR A 74 -16.51 7.26 -4.51
N TYR A 75 -16.64 6.43 -3.48
CA TYR A 75 -15.84 6.55 -2.26
C TYR A 75 -14.35 6.35 -2.55
N ASP A 76 -14.01 5.35 -3.37
CA ASP A 76 -12.63 5.01 -3.70
C ASP A 76 -11.96 6.15 -4.47
N THR A 77 -12.66 6.78 -5.41
CA THR A 77 -12.13 7.92 -6.18
C THR A 77 -11.86 9.12 -5.28
N ALA A 78 -12.78 9.44 -4.36
CA ALA A 78 -12.61 10.53 -3.41
C ALA A 78 -11.42 10.28 -2.47
N LEU A 79 -11.33 9.08 -1.89
CA LEU A 79 -10.22 8.69 -1.04
C LEU A 79 -8.87 8.78 -1.76
N ILE A 80 -8.76 8.21 -2.97
CA ILE A 80 -7.51 8.22 -3.74
C ILE A 80 -7.10 9.66 -4.08
N ARG A 81 -8.05 10.52 -4.47
CA ARG A 81 -7.79 11.94 -4.71
C ARG A 81 -7.23 12.62 -3.45
N ASP A 82 -7.85 12.39 -2.30
CA ASP A 82 -7.44 13.01 -1.04
C ASP A 82 -6.05 12.50 -0.60
N LEU A 83 -5.73 11.22 -0.84
CA LEU A 83 -4.40 10.66 -0.60
C LEU A 83 -3.34 11.29 -1.51
N LYS A 84 -3.65 11.53 -2.79
CA LYS A 84 -2.73 12.22 -3.71
C LYS A 84 -2.50 13.68 -3.34
N ALA A 85 -3.55 14.36 -2.86
CA ALA A 85 -3.42 15.73 -2.37
C ALA A 85 -2.55 15.79 -1.10
N ARG A 86 -2.69 14.80 -0.21
CA ARG A 86 -1.88 14.70 1.03
C ARG A 86 -0.44 14.29 0.75
N TYR A 87 -0.22 13.41 -0.22
CA TYR A 87 1.10 12.87 -0.57
C TYR A 87 1.39 13.10 -2.06
N PRO A 88 1.79 14.32 -2.46
CA PRO A 88 1.97 14.69 -3.88
C PRO A 88 3.07 13.91 -4.60
N THR A 89 4.00 13.29 -3.87
CA THR A 89 5.09 12.49 -4.42
C THR A 89 4.71 11.01 -4.63
N LEU A 90 3.44 10.63 -4.38
CA LEU A 90 2.95 9.29 -4.72
C LEU A 90 3.19 9.00 -6.20
N ALA A 91 3.86 7.87 -6.45
CA ALA A 91 4.29 7.47 -7.77
C ALA A 91 3.90 6.02 -8.07
N HIS A 92 4.00 5.66 -9.35
CA HIS A 92 3.83 4.29 -9.84
C HIS A 92 2.52 3.63 -9.44
N GLU A 93 1.45 4.41 -9.51
CA GLU A 93 0.10 3.96 -9.29
C GLU A 93 -0.25 2.81 -10.24
N GLN A 94 -0.92 1.81 -9.70
CA GLN A 94 -1.45 0.70 -10.48
C GLN A 94 -2.67 0.10 -9.78
N THR A 95 -3.58 -0.45 -10.58
CA THR A 95 -4.64 -1.31 -10.07
C THR A 95 -4.27 -2.75 -10.35
N VAL A 96 -4.24 -3.57 -9.30
CA VAL A 96 -4.01 -5.02 -9.39
C VAL A 96 -5.34 -5.73 -9.17
N ALA A 97 -5.73 -6.58 -10.11
CA ALA A 97 -6.88 -7.47 -9.97
C ALA A 97 -6.39 -8.87 -9.60
N LEU A 98 -6.91 -9.43 -8.51
CA LEU A 98 -6.59 -10.77 -8.04
C LEU A 98 -7.86 -11.64 -8.10
N PRO A 99 -7.82 -12.82 -8.75
CA PRO A 99 -8.93 -13.74 -8.68
C PRO A 99 -9.10 -14.23 -7.24
N PRO A 100 -10.34 -14.37 -6.74
CA PRO A 100 -10.57 -14.97 -5.43
C PRO A 100 -10.12 -16.43 -5.43
N LEU A 101 -9.60 -16.90 -4.29
CA LEU A 101 -9.26 -18.31 -4.08
C LEU A 101 -10.54 -19.11 -3.77
N SER A 102 -11.40 -19.23 -4.77
CA SER A 102 -12.67 -19.93 -4.70
C SER A 102 -12.99 -20.58 -6.05
N THR A 103 -13.76 -21.65 -6.04
CA THR A 103 -14.32 -22.29 -7.24
C THR A 103 -15.58 -21.59 -7.75
N ALA A 104 -16.15 -20.67 -6.97
CA ALA A 104 -17.30 -19.87 -7.38
C ALA A 104 -16.90 -18.78 -8.39
N SER A 105 -17.79 -18.50 -9.35
CA SER A 105 -17.60 -17.41 -10.31
C SER A 105 -17.89 -16.07 -9.62
N LEU A 106 -16.83 -15.43 -9.12
CA LEU A 106 -16.87 -14.16 -8.42
C LEU A 106 -15.99 -13.14 -9.13
N ALA A 107 -16.40 -11.87 -9.08
CA ALA A 107 -15.60 -10.79 -9.63
C ALA A 107 -14.22 -10.73 -8.94
N PRO A 108 -13.14 -10.38 -9.67
CA PRO A 108 -11.81 -10.21 -9.10
C PRO A 108 -11.79 -9.14 -7.99
N ILE A 109 -10.98 -9.38 -6.97
CA ILE A 109 -10.70 -8.38 -5.94
C ILE A 109 -9.70 -7.39 -6.53
N ARG A 110 -10.06 -6.11 -6.58
CA ARG A 110 -9.23 -5.04 -7.12
C ARG A 110 -8.54 -4.27 -5.98
N PHE A 111 -7.27 -3.98 -6.15
CA PHE A 111 -6.49 -3.14 -5.24
C PHE A 111 -5.82 -2.00 -6.00
N TRP A 112 -5.99 -0.77 -5.53
CA TRP A 112 -5.13 0.34 -5.92
C TRP A 112 -3.86 0.31 -5.08
N ILE A 113 -2.72 0.41 -5.74
CA ILE A 113 -1.40 0.41 -5.13
C ILE A 113 -0.63 1.61 -5.63
N ALA A 114 -0.05 2.38 -4.71
CA ALA A 114 0.87 3.47 -5.02
C ALA A 114 2.09 3.44 -4.09
N TYR A 115 3.15 4.09 -4.51
CA TYR A 115 4.41 4.12 -3.78
C TYR A 115 4.74 5.55 -3.39
N LEU A 116 4.93 5.79 -2.10
CA LEU A 116 5.50 7.02 -1.58
C LEU A 116 7.02 6.82 -1.52
N PRO A 117 7.81 7.45 -2.41
CA PRO A 117 9.25 7.34 -2.37
C PRO A 117 9.80 8.02 -1.10
N PRO A 118 10.88 7.50 -0.51
CA PRO A 118 11.53 8.13 0.64
C PRO A 118 12.10 9.50 0.26
N GLN A 119 11.92 10.49 1.13
CA GLN A 119 12.57 11.79 1.02
C GLN A 119 13.94 11.73 1.73
N GLY A 120 15.01 12.08 1.00
CA GLY A 120 16.39 12.11 1.50
C GLY A 120 16.72 13.33 2.34
#